data_AF-A0A2G1XD28-F1
#
_entry.id   AF-A0A2G1XD28-F1
#
_cell.length_a   1.000
_cell.length_b   1.000
_cell.length_c   1.000
_cell.angle_alpha   90.00
_cell.angle_beta   90.00
_cell.angle_gamma   90.00
#
_symmetry.space_group_name_H-M   'P 1'
#
loop_
_entity.id
_entity.type
_entity.pdbx_description
1 polymer ?
#
loop_
_entity_poly.entity_id
_entity_poly.type
_entity_poly.pdbx_seq_one_letter_code
_entity_poly.pdbx_strand_id
1 'polypeptide(L)'
;MDRASPTRRPPMSQPAYPPTHWIPANSANYTPSARPEAHPVGFLVIHVTEETFQDARRIFQDPTSKVSAHYMVASKDGYIGQFVREKDIAWHAGNWDYNTRSVGIEHEGWTDRPEYFTDALYRSSARLARAVCDRYGIPPTRAHIIGHNEVPGATHTDPGPHWDWDRYIRLVTGG
;
A
#
# COMPACT_ATOMS: atom_id res chain seq x y z
N MET A 1 -47.37 25.13 -10.98
CA MET A 1 -45.98 25.59 -10.75
C MET A 1 -45.30 24.51 -9.93
N ASP A 2 -44.82 23.46 -10.58
CA ASP A 2 -44.22 22.32 -9.89
C ASP A 2 -42.70 22.45 -9.90
N ARG A 3 -42.13 22.82 -8.75
CA ARG A 3 -40.69 22.72 -8.52
C ARG A 3 -40.39 21.31 -8.04
N ALA A 4 -39.92 20.47 -8.95
CA ALA A 4 -39.29 19.20 -8.60
C ALA A 4 -38.12 19.46 -7.65
N SER A 5 -38.17 18.82 -6.48
CA SER A 5 -37.06 18.82 -5.52
C SER A 5 -35.89 18.00 -6.09
N PRO A 6 -34.64 18.47 -6.00
CA PRO A 6 -33.51 17.68 -6.45
C PRO A 6 -33.33 16.49 -5.51
N THR A 7 -33.48 15.28 -6.06
CA THR A 7 -33.16 14.04 -5.35
C THR A 7 -31.67 14.03 -5.03
N ARG A 8 -31.37 14.21 -3.74
CA ARG A 8 -30.02 14.08 -3.19
C ARG A 8 -29.54 12.66 -3.46
N ARG A 9 -28.52 12.54 -4.32
CA ARG A 9 -27.78 11.28 -4.56
C ARG A 9 -27.34 10.72 -3.20
N PRO A 10 -27.58 9.43 -2.89
CA PRO A 10 -27.07 8.84 -1.66
C PRO A 10 -25.54 8.95 -1.64
N PRO A 11 -24.92 9.15 -0.46
CA PRO A 11 -23.46 9.14 -0.38
C PRO A 11 -22.96 7.80 -0.92
N MET A 12 -21.98 7.84 -1.82
CA MET A 12 -21.25 6.62 -2.18
C MET A 12 -20.74 6.01 -0.86
N SER A 13 -21.05 4.74 -0.62
CA SER A 13 -20.52 4.02 0.55
C SER A 13 -19.02 4.25 0.59
N GLN A 14 -18.47 4.65 1.75
CA GLN A 14 -17.02 4.67 1.89
C GLN A 14 -16.48 3.31 1.44
N PRO A 15 -15.38 3.29 0.65
CA PRO A 15 -14.74 2.04 0.29
C PRO A 15 -14.43 1.30 1.58
N ALA A 16 -15.04 0.12 1.76
CA ALA A 16 -14.79 -0.67 2.94
C ALA A 16 -13.35 -1.18 2.85
N TYR A 17 -12.44 -0.56 3.61
CA TYR A 17 -11.10 -1.10 3.81
C TYR A 17 -11.23 -2.57 4.25
N PRO A 18 -10.37 -3.48 3.76
CA PRO A 18 -10.27 -4.80 4.36
C PRO A 18 -9.87 -4.67 5.83
N PRO A 19 -10.15 -5.69 6.67
CA PRO A 19 -9.65 -5.70 8.04
C PRO A 19 -8.13 -5.48 8.07
N THR A 20 -7.70 -4.45 8.80
CA THR A 20 -6.29 -4.18 9.08
C THR A 20 -6.05 -4.20 10.58
N HIS A 21 -4.81 -4.51 10.96
CA HIS A 21 -4.41 -4.59 12.35
C HIS A 21 -3.30 -3.58 12.63
N TRP A 22 -3.55 -2.66 13.55
CA TRP A 22 -2.59 -1.64 13.92
C TRP A 22 -1.40 -2.26 14.67
N ILE A 23 -0.22 -2.20 14.05
CA ILE A 23 1.06 -2.67 14.58
C ILE A 23 2.07 -1.54 14.30
N PRO A 24 2.13 -0.51 15.14
CA PRO A 24 2.85 0.71 14.79
C PRO A 24 4.33 0.47 14.55
N ALA A 25 4.86 1.09 13.49
CA ALA A 25 6.29 1.33 13.35
C ALA A 25 6.78 2.29 14.45
N ASN A 26 8.09 2.29 14.69
CA ASN A 26 8.71 3.27 15.58
C ASN A 26 8.53 4.68 15.00
N SER A 27 8.27 5.68 15.85
CA SER A 27 8.14 7.08 15.41
C SER A 27 9.42 7.65 14.81
N ALA A 28 10.58 7.01 15.04
CA ALA A 28 11.84 7.38 14.42
C ALA A 28 12.02 6.90 12.97
N ASN A 29 11.02 6.20 12.40
CA ASN A 29 11.06 5.55 11.08
C ASN A 29 10.04 6.12 10.07
N TYR A 30 9.32 7.19 10.41
CA TYR A 30 8.38 7.86 9.50
C TYR A 30 8.30 9.35 9.85
N THR A 31 7.76 10.16 8.93
CA THR A 31 7.55 11.60 9.16
C THR A 31 6.08 11.89 9.43
N PRO A 32 5.71 12.44 10.60
CA PRO A 32 4.35 12.91 10.85
C PRO A 32 3.91 13.93 9.79
N SER A 33 2.67 13.82 9.32
CA SER A 33 2.13 14.71 8.29
C SER A 33 0.60 14.85 8.40
N ALA A 34 0.04 15.61 7.46
CA ALA A 34 -1.39 15.86 7.29
C ALA A 34 -1.76 15.62 5.81
N ARG A 35 -1.46 14.42 5.29
CA ARG A 35 -1.86 14.04 3.93
C ARG A 35 -3.36 13.68 3.89
N PRO A 36 -4.07 14.04 2.80
CA PRO A 36 -3.54 14.54 1.54
C PRO A 36 -3.37 16.07 1.45
N GLU A 37 -3.73 16.84 2.48
CA GLU A 37 -3.71 18.30 2.44
C GLU A 37 -2.28 18.87 2.29
N ALA A 38 -1.32 18.27 3.00
CA ALA A 38 0.10 18.68 2.92
C ALA A 38 0.80 18.15 1.66
N HIS A 39 0.48 16.92 1.24
CA HIS A 39 1.01 16.29 0.04
C HIS A 39 -0.06 15.40 -0.60
N PRO A 40 -0.38 15.57 -1.90
CA PRO A 40 -1.34 14.72 -2.56
C PRO A 40 -0.83 13.28 -2.61
N VAL A 41 -1.70 12.31 -2.34
CA VAL A 41 -1.39 10.89 -2.49
C VAL A 41 -1.88 10.46 -3.86
N GLY A 42 -0.95 10.15 -4.76
CA GLY A 42 -1.24 9.82 -6.16
C GLY A 42 -0.76 8.44 -6.59
N PHE A 43 -0.06 7.72 -5.71
CA PHE A 43 0.58 6.45 -6.05
C PHE A 43 0.40 5.40 -4.95
N LEU A 44 0.41 4.14 -5.36
CA LEU A 44 0.72 3.01 -4.50
C LEU A 44 2.06 2.44 -4.95
N VAL A 45 2.93 2.12 -4.00
CA VAL A 45 4.18 1.42 -4.30
C VAL A 45 4.10 0.02 -3.70
N ILE A 46 4.31 -0.97 -4.55
CA ILE A 46 4.26 -2.40 -4.23
C ILE A 46 5.67 -2.88 -4.00
N HIS A 47 5.86 -3.51 -2.85
CA HIS A 47 7.15 -4.01 -2.40
C HIS A 47 7.09 -5.49 -2.08
N VAL A 48 8.25 -6.15 -2.06
CA VAL A 48 8.47 -7.47 -1.47
C VAL A 48 9.56 -7.33 -0.41
N THR A 49 9.31 -7.85 0.79
CA THR A 49 10.11 -7.50 1.96
C THR A 49 11.53 -8.07 1.99
N GLU A 50 11.81 -9.12 1.21
CA GLU A 50 13.01 -9.97 1.35
C GLU A 50 13.16 -10.57 2.77
N GLU A 51 12.04 -10.69 3.47
CA GLU A 51 11.95 -11.03 4.90
C GLU A 51 10.60 -11.70 5.23
N THR A 52 10.53 -12.34 6.40
CA THR A 52 9.25 -12.78 6.97
C THR A 52 8.43 -11.61 7.54
N PHE A 53 7.12 -11.79 7.73
CA PHE A 53 6.27 -10.79 8.37
C PHE A 53 6.74 -10.42 9.77
N GLN A 54 7.17 -11.42 10.54
CA GLN A 54 7.64 -11.23 11.90
C GLN A 54 8.94 -10.42 11.93
N ASP A 55 9.85 -10.65 10.99
CA ASP A 55 11.14 -9.96 10.92
C ASP A 55 11.01 -8.54 10.36
N ALA A 56 10.25 -8.34 9.28
CA ALA A 56 9.92 -7.01 8.76
C ALA A 56 9.23 -6.14 9.82
N ARG A 57 8.32 -6.72 10.63
CA ARG A 57 7.74 -6.01 11.78
C ARG A 57 8.79 -5.53 12.77
N ARG A 58 9.78 -6.37 13.11
CA ARG A 58 10.86 -5.99 14.05
C ARG A 58 11.70 -4.85 13.48
N ILE A 59 12.02 -4.90 12.18
CA ILE A 59 12.72 -3.82 11.48
C ILE A 59 11.94 -2.51 11.57
N PHE A 60 10.64 -2.52 11.27
CA PHE A 60 9.82 -1.30 11.37
C PHE A 60 9.71 -0.74 12.79
N GLN A 61 9.91 -1.56 13.83
CA GLN A 61 9.85 -1.18 15.24
C GLN A 61 11.22 -0.78 15.83
N ASP A 62 12.32 -1.09 15.15
CA ASP A 62 13.65 -0.67 15.55
C ASP A 62 13.89 0.80 15.18
N PRO A 63 14.13 1.71 16.16
CA PRO A 63 14.31 3.13 15.91
C PRO A 63 15.56 3.47 15.06
N THR A 64 16.47 2.52 14.87
CA THR A 64 17.71 2.70 14.11
C THR A 64 17.58 2.34 12.64
N SER A 65 16.53 1.62 12.23
CA SER A 65 16.39 1.11 10.86
C SER A 65 16.12 2.20 9.82
N LYS A 66 15.44 3.29 10.20
CA LYS A 66 15.10 4.41 9.30
C LYS A 66 14.32 3.98 8.05
N VAL A 67 13.46 2.98 8.20
CA VAL A 67 12.59 2.45 7.14
C VAL A 67 11.23 2.06 7.72
N SER A 68 10.17 2.24 6.95
CA SER A 68 8.81 1.81 7.28
C SER A 68 7.94 1.76 6.03
N ALA A 69 6.85 0.99 6.08
CA ALA A 69 5.77 1.05 5.10
C ALA A 69 4.44 1.38 5.79
N HIS A 70 3.39 1.68 5.01
CA HIS A 70 2.07 1.92 5.59
C HIS A 70 1.41 0.60 5.98
N TYR A 71 1.54 -0.40 5.11
CA TYR A 71 0.95 -1.71 5.28
C TYR A 71 1.93 -2.83 4.93
N MET A 72 1.71 -4.00 5.53
CA MET A 72 2.32 -5.26 5.12
C MET A 72 1.27 -6.35 5.03
N VAL A 73 1.37 -7.22 4.02
CA VAL A 73 0.47 -8.36 3.80
C VAL A 73 1.25 -9.66 4.01
N ALA A 74 0.79 -10.48 4.94
CA ALA A 74 1.36 -11.80 5.19
C ALA A 74 1.02 -12.77 4.05
N SER A 75 2.00 -13.59 3.69
CA SER A 75 1.92 -14.54 2.58
C SER A 75 0.90 -15.64 2.83
N LYS A 76 0.90 -16.19 4.05
CA LYS A 76 0.14 -17.42 4.36
C LYS A 76 -1.37 -17.26 4.25
N ASP A 77 -1.92 -16.17 4.77
CA ASP A 77 -3.36 -15.98 4.96
C ASP A 77 -3.86 -14.60 4.51
N GLY A 78 -2.97 -13.73 4.02
CA GLY A 78 -3.33 -12.38 3.62
C GLY A 78 -3.60 -11.43 4.78
N TYR A 79 -3.16 -11.76 6.00
CA TYR A 79 -3.23 -10.85 7.16
C TYR A 79 -2.59 -9.50 6.83
N ILE A 80 -3.28 -8.40 7.18
CA ILE A 80 -2.81 -7.04 6.88
C ILE A 80 -2.44 -6.33 8.18
N GLY A 81 -1.13 -6.08 8.35
CA GLY A 81 -0.63 -5.15 9.36
C GLY A 81 -0.60 -3.72 8.84
N GLN A 82 -1.01 -2.76 9.65
CA GLN A 82 -0.84 -1.33 9.40
C GLN A 82 0.19 -0.74 10.36
N PHE A 83 1.25 -0.15 9.81
CA PHE A 83 2.43 0.30 10.56
C PHE A 83 2.55 1.82 10.63
N VAL A 84 2.15 2.50 9.56
CA VAL A 84 2.10 3.97 9.48
C VAL A 84 0.72 4.37 8.98
N ARG A 85 0.12 5.38 9.61
CA ARG A 85 -1.17 5.94 9.14
C ARG A 85 -0.93 6.63 7.80
N GLU A 86 -1.85 6.48 6.85
CA GLU A 86 -1.70 7.09 5.51
C GLU A 86 -1.59 8.63 5.53
N LYS A 87 -2.07 9.30 6.59
CA LYS A 87 -1.87 10.74 6.77
C LYS A 87 -0.41 11.12 7.01
N ASP A 88 0.38 10.21 7.56
CA ASP A 88 1.81 10.34 7.88
C ASP A 88 2.62 9.73 6.73
N ILE A 89 3.90 10.09 6.60
CA ILE A 89 4.75 9.67 5.47
C ILE A 89 5.66 8.52 5.93
N ALA A 90 5.36 7.30 5.47
CA ALA A 90 6.27 6.16 5.66
C ALA A 90 7.54 6.32 4.79
N TRP A 91 8.63 5.68 5.21
CA TRP A 91 9.93 5.74 4.52
C TRP A 91 10.22 4.40 3.81
N HIS A 92 9.53 4.15 2.69
CA HIS A 92 9.56 2.86 1.99
C HIS A 92 10.26 2.92 0.63
N ALA A 93 10.14 4.05 -0.08
CA ALA A 93 10.55 4.14 -1.48
C ALA A 93 12.04 4.48 -1.69
N GLY A 94 12.78 4.85 -0.64
CA GLY A 94 14.15 5.39 -0.76
C GLY A 94 14.24 6.73 -1.51
N ASN A 95 13.09 7.30 -1.89
CA ASN A 95 12.96 8.55 -2.63
C ASN A 95 11.91 9.43 -1.94
N TRP A 96 12.32 10.64 -1.52
CA TRP A 96 11.46 11.52 -0.73
C TRP A 96 10.22 11.98 -1.49
N ASP A 97 10.34 12.31 -2.78
CA ASP A 97 9.18 12.71 -3.59
C ASP A 97 8.13 11.60 -3.58
N TYR A 98 8.54 10.35 -3.83
CA TYR A 98 7.64 9.21 -3.84
C TYR A 98 7.10 8.84 -2.45
N ASN A 99 7.91 8.91 -1.40
CA ASN A 99 7.43 8.71 -0.02
C ASN A 99 6.30 9.69 0.31
N THR A 100 6.45 10.98 -0.03
CA THR A 100 5.44 11.99 0.32
C THR A 100 4.11 11.80 -0.41
N ARG A 101 4.13 11.24 -1.63
CA ARG A 101 2.96 11.15 -2.51
C ARG A 101 2.43 9.74 -2.75
N SER A 102 2.86 8.77 -1.94
CA SER A 102 2.42 7.38 -2.10
C SER A 102 2.09 6.67 -0.80
N VAL A 103 1.38 5.55 -0.95
CA VAL A 103 1.18 4.53 0.08
C VAL A 103 1.98 3.28 -0.31
N GLY A 104 3.05 3.00 0.44
CA GLY A 104 3.79 1.73 0.35
C GLY A 104 3.05 0.55 0.98
N ILE A 105 2.95 -0.56 0.22
CA ILE A 105 2.41 -1.85 0.65
C ILE A 105 3.48 -2.92 0.47
N GLU A 106 3.89 -3.50 1.58
CA GLU A 106 4.87 -4.60 1.65
C GLU A 106 4.19 -5.96 1.54
N HIS A 107 4.85 -6.89 0.86
CA HIS A 107 4.40 -8.27 0.70
C HIS A 107 5.44 -9.21 1.27
N GLU A 108 5.04 -10.01 2.26
CA GLU A 108 5.93 -11.02 2.86
C GLU A 108 6.48 -11.96 1.78
N GLY A 109 7.81 -12.08 1.72
CA GLY A 109 8.47 -13.06 0.86
C GLY A 109 9.80 -12.59 0.29
N TRP A 110 10.28 -13.34 -0.70
CA TRP A 110 11.51 -13.09 -1.44
C TRP A 110 11.20 -13.02 -2.93
N THR A 111 11.85 -12.11 -3.66
CA THR A 111 11.57 -11.89 -5.09
C THR A 111 11.89 -13.09 -5.99
N ASP A 112 12.71 -14.03 -5.51
CA ASP A 112 13.11 -15.28 -6.17
C ASP A 112 12.33 -16.52 -5.69
N ARG A 113 11.34 -16.35 -4.79
CA ARG A 113 10.53 -17.45 -4.22
C ARG A 113 9.04 -17.27 -4.48
N PRO A 114 8.55 -17.69 -5.67
CA PRO A 114 7.16 -17.47 -6.09
C PRO A 114 6.11 -18.11 -5.17
N GLU A 115 6.49 -19.11 -4.34
CA GLU A 115 5.60 -19.71 -3.35
C GLU A 115 5.07 -18.74 -2.29
N TYR A 116 5.73 -17.59 -2.09
CA TYR A 116 5.25 -16.54 -1.19
C TYR A 116 4.10 -15.71 -1.80
N PHE A 117 3.93 -15.73 -3.12
CA PHE A 117 2.91 -14.93 -3.81
C PHE A 117 1.59 -15.69 -3.92
N THR A 118 1.03 -16.01 -2.75
CA THR A 118 -0.20 -16.81 -2.61
C THR A 118 -1.44 -16.04 -3.08
N ASP A 119 -2.52 -16.78 -3.36
CA ASP A 119 -3.81 -16.16 -3.66
C ASP A 119 -4.36 -15.31 -2.51
N ALA A 120 -4.11 -15.72 -1.27
CA ALA A 120 -4.54 -14.98 -0.09
C ALA A 120 -3.84 -13.61 0.01
N LEU A 121 -2.52 -13.57 -0.25
CA LEU A 121 -1.73 -12.35 -0.29
C LEU A 121 -2.19 -11.42 -1.42
N TYR A 122 -2.29 -11.93 -2.66
CA TYR A 122 -2.74 -11.13 -3.81
C TYR A 122 -4.13 -10.53 -3.58
N ARG A 123 -5.10 -11.33 -3.13
CA ARG A 123 -6.48 -10.85 -2.94
C ARG A 123 -6.58 -9.84 -1.80
N SER A 124 -5.87 -10.05 -0.70
CA SER A 124 -5.92 -9.13 0.45
C SER A 124 -5.24 -7.81 0.12
N SER A 125 -4.06 -7.87 -0.52
CA SER A 125 -3.38 -6.69 -1.04
C SER A 125 -4.23 -5.94 -2.07
N ALA A 126 -4.85 -6.64 -3.03
CA ALA A 126 -5.65 -5.98 -4.05
C ALA A 126 -6.89 -5.27 -3.48
N ARG A 127 -7.56 -5.86 -2.48
CA ARG A 127 -8.66 -5.20 -1.75
C ARG A 127 -8.18 -3.95 -1.02
N LEU A 128 -7.02 -4.02 -0.38
CA LEU A 128 -6.40 -2.88 0.29
C LEU A 128 -6.05 -1.78 -0.72
N ALA A 129 -5.37 -2.13 -1.80
CA ALA A 129 -4.98 -1.20 -2.85
C ALA A 129 -6.21 -0.52 -3.48
N ARG A 130 -7.28 -1.27 -3.75
CA ARG A 130 -8.56 -0.69 -4.21
C ARG A 130 -9.12 0.32 -3.21
N ALA A 131 -9.16 -0.01 -1.92
CA ALA A 131 -9.69 0.89 -0.90
C ALA A 131 -8.86 2.18 -0.77
N VAL A 132 -7.52 2.09 -0.88
CA VAL A 132 -6.62 3.25 -0.93
C VAL A 132 -6.88 4.08 -2.19
N CYS A 133 -6.99 3.43 -3.35
CA CYS A 133 -7.29 4.12 -4.61
C CYS A 133 -8.61 4.88 -4.53
N ASP A 134 -9.66 4.24 -4.05
CA ASP A 134 -10.98 4.86 -3.93
C ASP A 134 -10.97 6.01 -2.89
N ARG A 135 -10.22 5.88 -1.78
CA ARG A 135 -10.08 6.92 -0.75
C ARG A 135 -9.43 8.19 -1.28
N TYR A 136 -8.39 8.04 -2.09
CA TYR A 136 -7.58 9.16 -2.60
C TYR A 136 -7.93 9.57 -4.04
N GLY A 137 -8.87 8.89 -4.69
CA GLY A 137 -9.23 9.14 -6.09
C GLY A 137 -8.12 8.76 -7.08
N ILE A 138 -7.29 7.78 -6.73
CA ILE A 138 -6.17 7.31 -7.57
C ILE A 138 -6.74 6.35 -8.63
N PRO A 139 -6.46 6.56 -9.92
CA PRO A 139 -6.83 5.59 -10.95
C PRO A 139 -6.12 4.24 -10.69
N PRO A 140 -6.85 3.11 -10.57
CA PRO A 140 -6.26 1.80 -10.27
C PRO A 140 -5.58 1.17 -11.50
N THR A 141 -4.51 1.81 -11.99
CA THR A 141 -3.78 1.44 -13.20
C THR A 141 -2.29 1.33 -12.91
N ARG A 142 -1.52 0.71 -13.82
CA ARG A 142 -0.05 0.60 -13.70
C ARG A 142 0.68 1.95 -13.75
N ALA A 143 0.02 3.01 -14.19
CA ALA A 143 0.59 4.35 -14.12
C ALA A 143 0.63 4.92 -12.69
N HIS A 144 -0.17 4.38 -11.77
CA HIS A 144 -0.29 4.86 -10.38
C HIS A 144 0.01 3.79 -9.34
N ILE A 145 -0.17 2.52 -9.68
CA ILE A 145 0.23 1.39 -8.85
C ILE A 145 1.52 0.87 -9.45
N ILE A 146 2.65 1.17 -8.82
CA ILE A 146 4.00 0.90 -9.33
C ILE A 146 4.76 -0.06 -8.41
N GLY A 147 5.77 -0.74 -8.94
CA GLY A 147 6.76 -1.47 -8.15
C GLY A 147 7.81 -0.53 -7.56
N HIS A 148 8.51 -0.96 -6.50
CA HIS A 148 9.63 -0.20 -5.97
C HIS A 148 10.72 0.01 -7.02
N ASN A 149 11.02 -1.02 -7.83
CA ASN A 149 11.95 -0.95 -8.95
C ASN A 149 11.59 0.10 -10.03
N GLU A 150 10.35 0.59 -10.06
CA GLU A 150 9.88 1.64 -10.98
C GLU A 150 10.03 3.05 -10.38
N VAL A 151 10.37 3.16 -9.09
CA VAL A 151 10.67 4.45 -8.45
C VAL A 151 12.02 4.98 -8.97
N PRO A 152 12.12 6.26 -9.37
CA PRO A 152 13.39 6.84 -9.81
C PRO A 152 14.48 6.74 -8.74
N GLY A 153 15.63 6.17 -9.13
CA GLY A 153 16.78 5.97 -8.24
C GLY A 153 16.65 4.77 -7.31
N ALA A 154 15.68 3.87 -7.54
CA ALA A 154 15.57 2.63 -6.79
C ALA A 154 16.87 1.81 -6.88
N THR A 155 17.37 1.40 -5.72
CA THR A 155 18.51 0.49 -5.58
C THR A 155 18.07 -0.96 -5.40
N HIS A 156 16.76 -1.19 -5.24
CA HIS A 156 16.15 -2.50 -5.07
C HIS A 156 15.35 -2.89 -6.32
N THR A 157 15.14 -4.19 -6.46
CA THR A 157 14.53 -4.81 -7.66
C THR A 157 13.13 -5.36 -7.41
N ASP A 158 12.58 -5.19 -6.21
CA ASP A 158 11.24 -5.63 -5.84
C ASP A 158 10.15 -4.83 -6.58
N PRO A 159 8.97 -5.45 -6.86
CA PRO A 159 8.50 -6.76 -6.38
C PRO A 159 9.03 -7.97 -7.16
N GLY A 160 9.97 -7.77 -8.08
CA GLY A 160 10.69 -8.85 -8.75
C GLY A 160 9.93 -9.52 -9.90
N PRO A 161 10.57 -10.47 -10.60
CA PRO A 161 10.06 -11.05 -11.84
C PRO A 161 8.86 -11.97 -11.63
N HIS A 162 8.64 -12.47 -10.42
CA HIS A 162 7.56 -13.39 -10.10
C HIS A 162 6.26 -12.67 -9.67
N TRP A 163 6.27 -11.34 -9.56
CA TRP A 163 5.07 -10.56 -9.31
C TRP A 163 4.20 -10.45 -10.58
N ASP A 164 3.00 -11.05 -10.53
CA ASP A 164 2.03 -11.05 -11.62
C ASP A 164 1.21 -9.76 -11.60
N TRP A 165 1.72 -8.74 -12.28
CA TRP A 165 1.07 -7.43 -12.41
C TRP A 165 -0.32 -7.52 -13.02
N ASP A 166 -0.51 -8.36 -14.04
CA ASP A 166 -1.80 -8.47 -14.73
C ASP A 166 -2.86 -9.06 -13.80
N ARG A 167 -2.50 -10.10 -13.04
CA ARG A 167 -3.37 -10.64 -11.99
C ARG A 167 -3.66 -9.60 -10.92
N TYR A 168 -2.64 -8.89 -10.44
CA TYR A 168 -2.82 -7.91 -9.38
C TYR A 168 -3.79 -6.80 -9.81
N ILE A 169 -3.59 -6.20 -10.98
CA ILE A 169 -4.45 -5.13 -11.50
C ILE A 169 -5.87 -5.63 -11.79
N ARG A 170 -6.06 -6.86 -12.31
CA ARG A 170 -7.40 -7.46 -12.45
C ARG A 170 -8.13 -7.56 -11.10
N LEU A 171 -7.42 -7.99 -10.05
CA LEU A 171 -8.01 -8.10 -8.72
C LEU A 171 -8.34 -6.72 -8.11
N VAL A 172 -7.49 -5.71 -8.33
CA VAL A 172 -7.73 -4.34 -7.83
C VAL A 172 -8.95 -3.71 -8.51
N THR A 173 -9.14 -3.95 -9.80
CA THR A 173 -10.23 -3.34 -10.60
C THR A 173 -11.57 -4.08 -10.51
N GLY A 174 -11.68 -5.12 -9.67
CA GLY A 174 -12.93 -5.79 -9.36
C GLY A 174 -13.21 -7.03 -10.21
N GLY A 175 -12.18 -7.85 -10.44
CA GLY A 175 -12.33 -9.18 -11.04
C GLY A 175 -13.38 -10.06 -10.37
#